data_AF-A0A7C5U3K1-F1
#
_entry.id   AF-A0A7C5U3K1-F1
#
_cell.length_a   1.000
_cell.length_b   1.000
_cell.length_c   1.000
_cell.angle_alpha   90.00
_cell.angle_beta   90.00
_cell.angle_gamma   90.00
#
_symmetry.space_group_name_H-M   'P 1'
#
loop_
_entity.id
_entity.type
_entity.pdbx_description
1 polymer ?
#
loop_
_entity_poly.entity_id
_entity_poly.type
_entity_poly.pdbx_seq_one_letter_code
_entity_poly.pdbx_strand_id
1 'polypeptide(L)'
;MIPDINPIVLFFASIFTSNILLTNFLGMCSFISISKDLKSSNGLGLAVTLVMTITTALNWILEKYLIVPLELGYLRYILYIIVIAAVVQVLEMIIDRVSPNLYMVLGIFLPLIT
;
A
#
# COMPACT_ATOMS: atom_id res chain seq x y z
N MET A 1 -3.30 25.67 6.88
CA MET A 1 -2.51 26.26 7.99
C MET A 1 -1.21 25.50 8.05
N ILE A 2 -0.08 26.17 7.79
CA ILE A 2 1.25 25.62 8.03
C ILE A 2 1.43 25.72 9.55
N PRO A 3 1.47 24.61 10.28
CA PRO A 3 1.69 24.70 11.70
C PRO A 3 3.18 25.01 11.94
N ASP A 4 3.50 25.90 12.89
CA ASP A 4 4.85 26.27 13.33
C ASP A 4 5.51 25.11 14.12
N ILE A 5 5.44 23.89 13.59
CA ILE A 5 5.98 22.68 14.21
C ILE A 5 7.33 22.39 13.59
N ASN A 6 8.31 22.17 14.45
CA ASN A 6 9.62 21.70 14.03
C ASN A 6 9.46 20.40 13.20
N PRO A 7 10.05 20.28 12.01
CA PRO A 7 9.91 19.09 11.14
C PRO A 7 10.27 17.77 11.85
N ILE A 8 11.13 17.82 12.88
CA ILE A 8 11.42 16.66 13.74
C ILE A 8 10.18 16.17 14.50
N VAL A 9 9.36 17.08 15.02
CA VAL A 9 8.13 16.74 15.76
C VAL A 9 7.09 16.15 14.81
N LEU A 10 6.99 16.69 13.60
CA LEU A 10 6.09 16.19 12.57
C LEU A 10 6.48 14.77 12.13
N PHE A 11 7.78 14.51 11.95
CA PHE A 11 8.30 13.19 11.64
C PHE A 11 8.01 12.16 12.76
N PHE A 12 8.25 12.51 14.02
CA PHE A 12 7.94 11.63 15.15
C PHE A 12 6.43 11.38 15.31
N ALA A 13 5.61 12.41 15.14
CA ALA A 13 4.15 12.28 15.17
C ALA A 13 3.63 11.37 14.04
N SER A 14 4.18 11.47 12.83
CA SER A 14 3.80 10.60 11.71
C SER A 14 4.18 9.12 11.93
N ILE A 15 5.32 8.83 12.59
CA ILE A 15 5.76 7.45 12.83
C ILE A 15 4.97 6.76 13.95
N PHE A 16 4.63 7.49 15.02
CA PHE A 16 4.05 6.90 16.23
C PHE A 16 2.58 7.22 16.46
N THR A 17 2.14 8.45 16.15
CA THR A 17 0.80 8.96 16.53
C THR A 17 -0.20 8.92 15.38
N SER A 18 0.26 9.00 14.13
CA SER A 18 -0.59 8.98 12.94
C SER A 18 -0.28 7.83 11.98
N ASN A 19 0.42 6.81 12.47
CA ASN A 19 0.79 5.68 11.64
C ASN A 19 -0.38 4.71 11.48
N ILE A 20 -0.65 4.32 10.24
CA ILE A 20 -1.74 3.41 9.85
C ILE A 20 -1.67 2.07 10.59
N LEU A 21 -0.45 1.56 10.81
CA LEU A 21 -0.25 0.25 11.45
C LEU A 21 -0.37 0.32 12.98
N LEU A 22 0.23 1.31 13.63
CA LEU A 22 0.32 1.38 15.09
C LEU A 22 -0.91 2.00 15.76
N THR A 23 -1.57 2.96 15.10
CA THR A 23 -2.67 3.72 15.69
C THR A 23 -4.03 3.29 15.16
N ASN A 24 -4.12 3.02 13.86
CA ASN A 24 -5.40 2.67 13.23
C ASN A 24 -5.63 1.15 13.11
N PHE A 25 -4.63 0.31 13.42
CA PHE A 25 -4.69 -1.15 13.37
C PHE A 25 -5.16 -1.74 12.01
N LEU A 26 -4.97 -1.02 10.91
CA LEU A 26 -5.28 -1.50 9.55
C LEU A 26 -4.07 -2.28 9.00
N GLY A 27 -4.32 -3.43 8.34
CA GLY A 27 -3.27 -4.20 7.64
C GLY A 27 -2.40 -5.10 8.52
N MET A 28 -2.84 -5.43 9.74
CA MET A 28 -2.06 -6.23 10.71
C MET A 28 -1.87 -7.71 10.30
N CYS A 29 -2.72 -8.24 9.42
CA CYS A 29 -2.75 -9.65 9.02
C CYS A 29 -1.44 -10.13 8.38
N SER A 30 -0.87 -9.33 7.47
CA SER A 30 0.40 -9.65 6.82
C SER A 30 1.60 -9.29 7.71
N PHE A 31 1.49 -8.24 8.53
CA PHE A 31 2.52 -7.83 9.48
C PHE A 31 2.81 -8.90 10.54
N ILE A 32 1.80 -9.43 11.23
CA ILE A 32 1.99 -10.42 12.31
C ILE A 32 2.58 -11.73 11.77
N SER A 33 2.15 -12.13 10.58
CA SER A 33 2.57 -13.39 9.95
C SER A 33 4.05 -13.37 9.51
N ILE A 34 4.52 -12.27 8.93
CA ILE A 34 5.86 -12.19 8.32
C ILE A 34 6.95 -11.66 9.27
N SER A 35 6.58 -11.13 10.43
CA SER A 35 7.51 -10.48 11.38
C SER A 35 8.61 -11.40 11.94
N LYS A 36 8.48 -12.73 11.77
CA LYS A 36 9.47 -13.71 12.28
C LYS A 36 10.72 -13.82 11.39
N ASP A 37 10.60 -13.51 10.10
CA ASP A 37 11.68 -13.69 9.12
C ASP A 37 12.09 -12.35 8.50
N LEU A 38 13.26 -11.83 8.92
CA LEU A 38 13.78 -10.55 8.43
C LEU A 38 13.95 -10.49 6.91
N LYS A 39 14.38 -11.60 6.29
CA LYS A 39 14.58 -11.68 4.83
C LYS A 39 13.25 -11.56 4.07
N SER A 40 12.17 -12.16 4.59
CA SER A 40 10.84 -12.12 3.99
C SER A 40 10.14 -10.78 4.26
N SER A 41 10.26 -10.27 5.49
CA SER A 41 9.72 -8.97 5.91
C SER A 41 10.22 -7.81 5.06
N ASN A 42 11.52 -7.78 4.73
CA ASN A 42 12.08 -6.74 3.87
C ASN A 42 11.52 -6.80 2.44
N GLY A 43 11.33 -8.00 1.90
CA GLY A 43 10.71 -8.20 0.58
C GLY A 43 9.25 -7.75 0.53
N LEU A 44 8.47 -8.10 1.56
CA LEU A 44 7.07 -7.67 1.67
C LEU A 44 6.94 -6.15 1.87
N GLY A 45 7.78 -5.55 2.71
CA GLY A 45 7.79 -4.10 2.93
C GLY A 45 8.10 -3.32 1.66
N LEU A 46 9.07 -3.78 0.87
CA LEU A 46 9.40 -3.18 -0.42
C LEU A 46 8.25 -3.32 -1.42
N ALA A 47 7.62 -4.50 -1.48
CA ALA A 47 6.45 -4.74 -2.33
C ALA A 47 5.29 -3.79 -2.00
N VAL A 48 4.93 -3.68 -0.72
CA VAL A 48 3.81 -2.83 -0.27
C VAL A 48 4.09 -1.35 -0.51
N THR A 49 5.29 -0.87 -0.22
CA THR A 49 5.65 0.55 -0.46
C THR A 49 5.60 0.91 -1.94
N LEU A 50 6.05 0.02 -2.83
CA LEU A 50 5.96 0.21 -4.28
C LEU A 50 4.50 0.25 -4.76
N VAL A 51 3.68 -0.73 -4.37
CA VAL A 51 2.26 -0.76 -4.75
C VAL A 51 1.54 0.47 -4.24
N MET A 52 1.75 0.85 -2.98
CA MET A 52 1.09 2.00 -2.37
C MET A 52 1.48 3.32 -3.06
N THR A 53 2.75 3.47 -3.44
CA THR A 53 3.22 4.67 -4.16
C THR A 53 2.56 4.77 -5.54
N ILE A 54 2.52 3.67 -6.30
CA ILE A 54 1.95 3.64 -7.64
C ILE A 54 0.43 3.84 -7.61
N THR A 55 -0.26 3.11 -6.73
CA THR A 55 -1.73 3.19 -6.61
C THR A 55 -2.20 4.55 -6.12
N THR A 56 -1.46 5.20 -5.21
CA THR A 56 -1.79 6.57 -4.76
C THR A 56 -1.66 7.57 -5.91
N ALA A 57 -0.61 7.48 -6.72
CA ALA A 57 -0.43 8.35 -7.87
C ALA A 57 -1.52 8.13 -8.92
N LEU A 58 -1.86 6.87 -9.23
CA LEU A 58 -2.93 6.53 -10.17
C LEU A 58 -4.31 6.98 -9.67
N ASN A 59 -4.62 6.76 -8.39
CA ASN A 59 -5.89 7.18 -7.80
C ASN A 59 -6.05 8.70 -7.81
N TRP A 60 -4.98 9.46 -7.59
CA TRP A 60 -5.02 10.92 -7.71
C TRP A 60 -5.36 11.39 -9.13
N ILE A 61 -4.75 10.76 -10.15
CA ILE A 61 -5.07 11.03 -11.55
C ILE A 61 -6.54 10.65 -11.82
N LEU A 62 -6.98 9.49 -11.36
CA LEU A 62 -8.33 9.00 -11.59
C LEU A 62 -9.39 9.90 -10.94
N GLU A 63 -9.14 10.37 -9.71
CA GLU A 63 -10.06 11.25 -9.00
C GLU A 63 -10.20 12.59 -9.72
N LYS A 64 -9.07 13.19 -10.13
CA LYS A 64 -9.06 14.52 -10.74
C LYS A 64 -9.61 14.54 -12.18
N TYR A 65 -9.32 13.51 -12.97
CA TYR A 65 -9.68 13.49 -14.39
C TYR A 65 -10.95 12.69 -14.72
N LEU A 66 -11.38 11.78 -13.85
CA LEU A 66 -12.55 10.93 -14.10
C LEU A 66 -13.69 11.20 -13.12
N ILE A 67 -13.41 11.16 -11.81
CA ILE A 67 -14.48 11.16 -10.79
C ILE A 67 -15.09 12.55 -10.62
N VAL A 68 -14.25 13.58 -10.55
CA VAL A 68 -14.70 14.99 -10.42
C VAL A 68 -15.51 15.47 -11.64
N PRO A 69 -15.05 15.30 -12.90
CA PRO A 69 -15.79 15.84 -14.04
C PRO A 69 -17.06 15.07 -14.41
N LEU A 70 -17.16 13.77 -14.08
CA LEU A 70 -18.38 12.99 -14.34
C LEU A 70 -19.34 12.93 -13.12
N GLU A 71 -19.00 13.54 -11.99
CA GLU A 71 -19.80 13.49 -10.74
C GLU A 71 -20.09 12.06 -10.23
N LEU A 72 -19.23 11.09 -10.55
CA LEU A 72 -19.34 9.67 -10.17
C LEU A 72 -18.88 9.39 -8.72
N GLY A 73 -19.21 10.27 -7.77
CA GLY A 73 -18.75 10.15 -6.37
C GLY A 73 -19.09 8.80 -5.71
N TYR A 74 -20.17 8.15 -6.15
CA TYR A 74 -20.62 6.86 -5.63
C TYR A 74 -19.81 5.65 -6.12
N LEU A 75 -19.14 5.72 -7.29
CA LEU A 75 -18.27 4.64 -7.79
C LEU A 75 -16.82 4.71 -7.29
N ARG A 76 -16.45 5.78 -6.56
CA ARG A 76 -15.06 6.06 -6.19
C ARG A 76 -14.35 4.87 -5.54
N TYR A 77 -14.98 4.22 -4.57
CA TYR A 77 -14.37 3.08 -3.88
C TYR A 77 -14.16 1.87 -4.80
N ILE A 78 -15.13 1.57 -5.67
CA ILE A 78 -15.05 0.45 -6.61
C ILE A 78 -13.90 0.68 -7.60
N LEU A 79 -13.76 1.90 -8.12
CA LEU A 79 -12.67 2.26 -9.02
C LEU A 79 -11.31 2.13 -8.33
N TYR A 80 -11.17 2.59 -7.08
CA TYR A 80 -9.92 2.45 -6.33
C TYR A 80 -9.53 0.99 -6.10
N ILE A 81 -10.48 0.13 -5.74
CA ILE A 81 -10.22 -1.31 -5.54
C ILE A 81 -9.77 -1.96 -6.85
N ILE A 82 -10.41 -1.63 -7.99
CA ILE A 82 -10.02 -2.17 -9.31
C ILE A 82 -8.61 -1.75 -9.70
N VAL A 83 -8.25 -0.48 -9.47
CA VAL A 83 -6.90 0.04 -9.75
C VAL A 83 -5.86 -0.67 -8.89
N ILE A 84 -6.12 -0.84 -7.59
CA ILE A 84 -5.21 -1.56 -6.68
C ILE A 84 -5.06 -3.01 -7.12
N ALA A 85 -6.16 -3.71 -7.42
CA ALA A 85 -6.14 -5.10 -7.89
C ALA A 85 -5.32 -5.27 -9.17
N ALA A 86 -5.48 -4.38 -10.15
CA ALA A 86 -4.71 -4.44 -11.39
C ALA A 86 -3.19 -4.26 -11.16
N VAL A 87 -2.80 -3.35 -10.27
CA VAL A 87 -1.38 -3.12 -9.94
C VAL A 87 -0.78 -4.30 -9.18
N VAL A 88 -1.52 -4.86 -8.20
CA VAL A 88 -1.07 -6.03 -7.43
C VAL A 88 -0.92 -7.25 -8.34
N GLN A 89 -1.84 -7.45 -9.30
CA GLN A 89 -1.76 -8.55 -10.27
C GLN A 89 -0.46 -8.47 -11.10
N VAL A 90 -0.08 -7.27 -11.54
CA VAL A 90 1.17 -7.07 -12.29
C VAL A 90 2.38 -7.34 -11.39
N LEU A 91 2.33 -6.92 -10.13
CA LEU A 91 3.40 -7.20 -9.17
C LEU A 91 3.57 -8.72 -8.95
N GLU A 92 2.47 -9.48 -8.85
CA GLU A 92 2.52 -10.93 -8.69
C GLU A 92 3.28 -11.60 -9.83
N MET A 93 2.95 -11.24 -11.07
CA MET A 93 3.66 -11.76 -12.25
C MET A 93 5.15 -11.38 -12.26
N ILE A 94 5.51 -10.18 -11.78
CA ILE A 94 6.91 -9.74 -11.68
C ILE A 94 7.67 -10.55 -10.62
N ILE A 95 7.08 -10.75 -9.44
CA ILE A 95 7.74 -11.43 -8.30
C ILE A 95 7.97 -12.91 -8.61
N ASP A 96 7.00 -13.58 -9.25
CA ASP A 96 7.15 -14.97 -9.70
C ASP A 96 8.31 -15.11 -10.69
N ARG A 97 8.48 -14.14 -11.59
CA ARG A 97 9.56 -14.16 -12.59
C ARG A 97 10.95 -13.85 -12.02
N VAL A 98 11.06 -12.93 -11.07
CA VAL A 98 12.36 -12.44 -10.56
C VAL A 98 12.92 -13.33 -9.44
N SER A 99 12.07 -13.83 -8.54
CA SER A 99 12.54 -14.57 -7.37
C SER A 99 11.53 -15.65 -6.92
N PRO A 100 11.63 -16.89 -7.44
CA PRO A 100 10.73 -17.98 -7.07
C PRO A 100 10.84 -18.37 -5.57
N ASN A 101 12.01 -18.14 -4.97
CA ASN A 101 12.22 -18.36 -3.53
C ASN A 101 11.38 -17.41 -2.67
N LEU A 102 11.21 -16.15 -3.11
CA LEU A 102 10.38 -15.18 -2.40
C LEU A 102 8.89 -15.44 -2.64
N TYR A 103 8.52 -15.89 -3.85
CA TYR A 103 7.16 -16.29 -4.17
C TYR A 103 6.68 -17.50 -3.33
N MET A 104 7.54 -18.50 -3.08
CA MET A 104 7.17 -19.63 -2.22
C MET A 104 6.88 -19.24 -0.75
N VAL A 105 7.51 -18.19 -0.24
CA VAL A 105 7.32 -17.73 1.14
C VAL A 105 6.19 -16.69 1.25
N LEU A 106 5.95 -15.92 0.19
CA LEU A 106 5.10 -14.73 0.20
C LEU A 106 3.84 -14.84 -0.67
N GLY A 107 3.72 -15.88 -1.50
CA GLY A 107 2.70 -15.99 -2.56
C GLY A 107 1.26 -15.95 -2.05
N ILE A 108 1.00 -16.43 -0.83
CA ILE A 108 -0.35 -16.37 -0.22
C ILE A 108 -0.69 -14.95 0.28
N PHE A 109 0.32 -14.14 0.58
CA PHE A 109 0.16 -12.78 1.14
C PHE A 109 0.15 -11.69 0.06
N LEU A 110 0.61 -11.99 -1.16
CA LEU A 110 0.62 -11.04 -2.27
C LEU A 110 -0.79 -10.58 -2.71
N PRO A 111 -1.76 -11.50 -2.90
CA PRO A 111 -3.13 -11.11 -3.22
C PRO A 111 -3.84 -10.37 -2.09
N LEU A 112 -3.37 -10.54 -0.84
CA LEU A 112 -3.92 -9.88 0.34
C LEU A 112 -3.51 -8.38 0.46
N ILE A 113 -2.72 -7.87 -0.49
CA ILE A 113 -2.34 -6.45 -0.57
C ILE A 113 -3.50 -5.59 -1.10
N THR A 114 -4.45 -6.18 -1.83
CA THR A 114 -5.65 -5.48 -2.33
C THR A 114 -6.61 -5.13 -1.18
#